data_AF-A0A162XT05-F1
#
_entry.id   AF-A0A162XT05-F1
#
_cell.length_a   1.000
_cell.length_b   1.000
_cell.length_c   1.000
_cell.angle_alpha   90.00
_cell.angle_beta   90.00
_cell.angle_gamma   90.00
#
_symmetry.space_group_name_H-M   'P 1'
#
loop_
_entity.id
_entity.type
_entity.pdbx_description
1 polymer ?
#
loop_
_entity_poly.entity_id
_entity_poly.type
_entity_poly.pdbx_seq_one_letter_code
_entity_poly.pdbx_strand_id
1 'polypeptide(L)'
;MSKCFVFTRSVFQKQRETDQVSSISHIFDLMFDHHHDSNPTSDISHVYTDNAYVSILVNLRRQKDKNIFLILFQLFQTYLGIDAIVRQNTIQLMAHTVFQFICLLFSLLQFVETRKWKSEVSSIDDTIDQSGFTQIIYYEIGQIVYMAIFTLLLVFLVKRLLGQSTIVLASFVLRNFGKGLKPHIKRLSDKDHSYMMNRRALANETYASSDSWVIDQDSIDSRQTKAPPSISFH
;
A
#
# COMPACT_ATOMS: atom_id res chain seq x y z
N MET A 1 -33.30 -9.97 14.36
CA MET A 1 -32.99 -9.54 12.97
C MET A 1 -31.55 -9.02 12.74
N SER A 2 -30.65 -8.98 13.73
CA SER A 2 -29.27 -8.45 13.53
C SER A 2 -28.21 -9.45 13.05
N LYS A 3 -28.53 -10.74 12.90
CA LYS A 3 -27.54 -11.77 12.50
C LYS A 3 -27.56 -12.13 11.01
N CYS A 4 -28.63 -11.77 10.29
CA CYS A 4 -28.72 -11.97 8.83
C CYS A 4 -27.89 -10.92 8.05
N PHE A 5 -27.60 -9.75 8.65
CA PHE A 5 -26.88 -8.66 7.99
C PHE A 5 -25.34 -8.78 8.04
N VAL A 6 -24.82 -9.61 8.92
CA VAL A 6 -23.36 -9.77 9.14
C VAL A 6 -22.75 -10.80 8.17
N PHE A 7 -23.53 -11.81 7.76
CA PHE A 7 -23.02 -12.87 6.88
C PHE A 7 -23.03 -12.46 5.40
N THR A 8 -24.03 -11.70 4.95
CA THR A 8 -24.09 -11.20 3.57
C THR A 8 -23.01 -10.14 3.27
N ARG A 9 -22.49 -9.45 4.29
CA ARG A 9 -21.43 -8.45 4.14
C ARG A 9 -20.04 -9.06 3.92
N SER A 10 -19.78 -10.26 4.45
CA SER A 10 -18.48 -10.93 4.32
C SER A 10 -18.29 -11.64 2.97
N VAL A 11 -19.39 -12.09 2.34
CA VAL A 11 -19.35 -12.73 1.01
C VAL A 11 -19.32 -11.68 -0.10
N PHE A 12 -19.98 -10.52 0.08
CA PHE A 12 -19.93 -9.43 -0.90
C PHE A 12 -18.65 -8.60 -0.88
N GLN A 13 -17.89 -8.57 0.23
CA GLN A 13 -16.65 -7.80 0.29
C GLN A 13 -15.48 -8.51 -0.43
N LYS A 14 -15.47 -9.85 -0.46
CA LYS A 14 -14.39 -10.61 -1.10
C LYS A 14 -14.60 -10.85 -2.60
N GLN A 15 -15.84 -10.83 -3.09
CA GLN A 15 -16.15 -10.98 -4.53
C GLN A 15 -16.17 -9.62 -5.28
N ARG A 16 -16.51 -8.52 -4.60
CA ARG A 16 -16.62 -7.19 -5.23
C ARG A 16 -15.26 -6.53 -5.52
N GLU A 17 -14.19 -6.92 -4.85
CA GLU A 17 -12.84 -6.36 -5.05
C GLU A 17 -12.15 -6.86 -6.34
N THR A 18 -12.44 -8.06 -6.83
CA THR A 18 -11.87 -8.53 -8.11
C THR A 18 -12.72 -8.11 -9.31
N ASP A 19 -14.04 -8.10 -9.18
CA ASP A 19 -14.94 -7.77 -10.29
C ASP A 19 -15.04 -6.25 -10.54
N GLN A 20 -14.89 -5.42 -9.50
CA GLN A 20 -14.81 -3.96 -9.71
C GLN A 20 -13.49 -3.51 -10.29
N VAL A 21 -12.35 -4.08 -9.90
CA VAL A 21 -11.05 -3.64 -10.42
C VAL A 21 -10.94 -4.00 -11.91
N SER A 22 -11.48 -5.16 -12.31
CA SER A 22 -11.61 -5.52 -13.72
C SER A 22 -12.56 -4.59 -14.47
N SER A 23 -13.73 -4.27 -13.92
CA SER A 23 -14.69 -3.34 -14.56
C SER A 23 -14.16 -1.91 -14.66
N ILE A 24 -13.41 -1.44 -13.66
CA ILE A 24 -12.80 -0.10 -13.65
C ILE A 24 -11.67 -0.03 -14.68
N SER A 25 -10.86 -1.08 -14.84
CA SER A 25 -9.84 -1.13 -15.91
C SER A 25 -10.48 -1.09 -17.30
N HIS A 26 -11.56 -1.84 -17.50
CA HIS A 26 -12.25 -1.91 -18.79
C HIS A 26 -13.00 -0.62 -19.14
N ILE A 27 -13.50 0.12 -18.14
CA ILE A 27 -14.05 1.47 -18.30
C ILE A 27 -12.92 2.48 -18.60
N PHE A 28 -11.75 2.30 -18.01
CA PHE A 28 -10.57 3.13 -18.32
C PHE A 28 -10.11 2.91 -19.76
N ASP A 29 -10.02 1.66 -20.20
CA ASP A 29 -9.67 1.31 -21.57
C ASP A 29 -10.72 1.83 -22.55
N LEU A 30 -12.01 1.67 -22.25
CA LEU A 30 -13.10 2.25 -23.07
C LEU A 30 -13.10 3.80 -23.11
N MET A 31 -12.59 4.45 -22.06
CA MET A 31 -12.49 5.91 -22.00
C MET A 31 -11.23 6.44 -22.70
N PHE A 32 -10.19 5.61 -22.86
CA PHE A 32 -8.90 5.98 -23.46
C PHE A 32 -8.70 5.50 -24.91
N ASP A 33 -9.43 4.49 -25.38
CA ASP A 33 -9.23 3.87 -26.70
C ASP A 33 -9.89 4.65 -27.88
N HIS A 34 -10.25 5.92 -27.68
CA HIS A 34 -10.91 6.73 -28.73
C HIS A 34 -9.99 7.75 -29.41
N HIS A 35 -8.73 7.38 -29.66
CA HIS A 35 -7.78 8.30 -30.30
C HIS A 35 -6.71 7.61 -31.14
N HIS A 36 -7.14 6.82 -32.12
CA HIS A 36 -6.27 6.53 -33.26
C HIS A 36 -7.09 6.22 -34.50
N ASP A 37 -7.45 7.26 -35.25
CA ASP A 37 -7.79 7.23 -36.67
C ASP A 37 -8.00 8.70 -37.08
N SER A 38 -7.54 9.23 -38.21
CA SER A 38 -6.76 8.71 -39.33
C SER A 38 -6.38 9.95 -40.13
N ASN A 39 -5.14 10.01 -40.61
CA ASN A 39 -4.57 11.12 -41.36
C ASN A 39 -5.19 11.22 -42.77
N PRO A 40 -5.81 12.35 -43.20
CA PRO A 40 -6.10 12.61 -44.60
C PRO A 40 -5.30 13.84 -45.06
N THR A 41 -4.03 13.63 -45.37
CA THR A 41 -3.29 14.51 -46.28
C THR A 41 -3.69 14.19 -47.71
N SER A 42 -4.48 15.03 -48.37
CA SER A 42 -4.18 15.57 -49.70
C SER A 42 -5.30 16.46 -50.24
N ASP A 43 -4.89 17.67 -50.66
CA ASP A 43 -5.48 18.49 -51.72
C ASP A 43 -6.84 19.16 -51.55
N ILE A 44 -6.95 20.19 -50.69
CA ILE A 44 -7.88 21.33 -50.94
C ILE A 44 -7.29 22.63 -50.36
N SER A 45 -6.53 23.41 -51.14
CA SER A 45 -5.76 24.58 -50.64
C SER A 45 -6.39 25.96 -50.82
N HIS A 46 -7.69 26.10 -51.14
CA HIS A 46 -8.25 27.45 -51.36
C HIS A 46 -9.65 27.74 -50.78
N VAL A 47 -10.22 26.80 -50.02
CA VAL A 47 -11.39 26.99 -49.14
C VAL A 47 -10.93 26.65 -47.71
N TYR A 48 -9.80 27.23 -47.30
CA TYR A 48 -8.95 26.64 -46.25
C TYR A 48 -9.04 27.35 -44.89
N THR A 49 -9.41 28.63 -44.85
CA THR A 49 -9.45 29.40 -43.60
C THR A 49 -10.69 29.10 -42.76
N ASP A 50 -11.87 28.95 -43.36
CA ASP A 50 -13.10 28.62 -42.61
C ASP A 50 -13.04 27.22 -41.95
N ASN A 51 -12.36 26.27 -42.59
CA ASN A 51 -12.26 24.89 -42.07
C ASN A 51 -11.27 24.77 -40.90
N ALA A 52 -10.21 25.58 -40.86
CA ALA A 52 -9.22 25.57 -39.78
C ALA A 52 -9.81 26.07 -38.45
N TYR A 53 -10.57 27.18 -38.48
CA TYR A 53 -11.25 27.70 -37.29
C TYR A 53 -12.30 26.73 -36.76
N VAL A 54 -13.08 26.08 -37.63
CA VAL A 54 -14.06 25.07 -37.22
C VAL A 54 -13.38 23.88 -36.54
N SER A 55 -12.24 23.41 -37.07
CA SER A 55 -11.46 22.32 -36.46
C SER A 55 -10.91 22.71 -35.08
N ILE A 56 -10.38 23.93 -34.95
CA ILE A 56 -9.91 24.50 -33.68
C ILE A 56 -11.06 24.58 -32.67
N LEU A 57 -12.22 25.11 -33.05
CA LEU A 57 -13.39 25.24 -32.18
C LEU A 57 -13.97 23.90 -31.74
N VAL A 58 -14.02 22.91 -32.63
CA VAL A 58 -14.47 21.54 -32.30
C VAL A 58 -13.51 20.88 -31.31
N ASN A 59 -12.20 21.02 -31.51
CA ASN A 59 -11.20 20.50 -30.60
C ASN A 59 -11.24 21.19 -29.22
N LEU A 60 -11.41 22.52 -29.19
CA LEU A 60 -11.58 23.28 -27.95
C LEU A 60 -12.84 22.88 -27.19
N ARG A 61 -13.97 22.65 -27.89
CA ARG A 61 -15.19 22.16 -27.27
C ARG A 61 -14.98 20.78 -26.65
N ARG A 62 -14.38 19.86 -27.38
CA ARG A 62 -14.05 18.52 -26.87
C ARG A 62 -13.11 18.59 -25.67
N GLN A 63 -12.14 19.51 -25.69
CA GLN A 63 -11.20 19.70 -24.57
C GLN A 63 -11.91 20.25 -23.33
N LYS A 64 -12.84 21.20 -23.50
CA LYS A 64 -13.70 21.69 -22.41
C LYS A 64 -14.56 20.56 -21.82
N ASP A 65 -15.11 19.69 -22.67
CA ASP A 65 -15.94 18.55 -22.24
C ASP A 65 -15.11 17.49 -21.49
N LYS A 66 -13.82 17.34 -21.81
CA LYS A 66 -12.89 16.51 -21.02
C LYS A 66 -12.62 17.13 -19.64
N ASN A 67 -12.42 18.45 -19.58
CA ASN A 67 -12.13 19.13 -18.32
C ASN A 67 -13.34 19.13 -17.37
N ILE A 68 -14.57 19.33 -17.86
CA ILE A 68 -15.79 19.27 -17.03
C ILE A 68 -16.01 17.86 -16.46
N PHE A 69 -15.74 16.82 -17.25
CA PHE A 69 -15.84 15.43 -16.77
C PHE A 69 -14.84 15.16 -15.64
N LEU A 70 -13.61 15.63 -15.78
CA LEU A 70 -12.56 15.47 -14.77
C LEU A 70 -12.94 16.18 -13.45
N ILE A 71 -13.58 17.36 -13.52
CA ILE A 71 -14.08 18.09 -12.34
C ILE A 71 -15.22 17.33 -11.66
N LEU A 72 -16.20 16.84 -12.42
CA LEU A 72 -17.32 16.06 -11.86
C LEU A 72 -16.84 14.76 -11.22
N PHE A 73 -15.92 14.07 -11.89
CA PHE A 73 -15.30 12.87 -11.37
C PHE A 73 -14.52 13.13 -10.09
N GLN A 74 -13.85 14.29 -10.00
CA GLN A 74 -13.15 14.70 -8.80
C GLN A 74 -14.11 14.97 -7.63
N LEU A 75 -15.25 15.63 -7.87
CA LEU A 75 -16.26 15.84 -6.82
C LEU A 75 -16.80 14.51 -6.29
N PHE A 76 -17.06 13.56 -7.19
CA PHE A 76 -17.49 12.21 -6.81
C PHE A 76 -16.42 11.47 -6.00
N GLN A 77 -15.16 11.56 -6.41
CA GLN A 77 -14.05 11.00 -5.65
C GLN A 77 -13.92 11.65 -4.27
N THR A 78 -13.96 12.97 -4.17
CA THR A 78 -13.91 13.67 -2.88
C THR A 78 -15.04 13.19 -1.95
N TYR A 79 -16.23 12.96 -2.48
CA TYR A 79 -17.36 12.39 -1.74
C TYR A 79 -17.04 10.97 -1.20
N LEU A 80 -16.50 10.09 -2.03
CA LEU A 80 -16.06 8.75 -1.58
C LEU A 80 -14.92 8.80 -0.56
N GLY A 81 -14.03 9.81 -0.66
CA GLY A 81 -12.97 10.06 0.31
C GLY A 81 -13.51 10.42 1.69
N ILE A 82 -14.52 11.29 1.73
CA ILE A 82 -15.20 11.66 2.98
C ILE A 82 -15.90 10.43 3.59
N ASP A 83 -16.61 9.62 2.79
CA ASP A 83 -17.24 8.37 3.29
C ASP A 83 -16.20 7.38 3.84
N ALA A 84 -15.05 7.23 3.19
CA ALA A 84 -13.96 6.38 3.65
C ALA A 84 -13.38 6.85 5.00
N ILE A 85 -13.24 8.17 5.18
CA ILE A 85 -12.77 8.79 6.44
C ILE A 85 -13.77 8.54 7.57
N VAL A 86 -15.07 8.76 7.33
CA VAL A 86 -16.13 8.56 8.34
C VAL A 86 -16.21 7.10 8.76
N ARG A 87 -16.02 6.16 7.83
CA ARG A 87 -16.04 4.72 8.12
C ARG A 87 -14.71 4.19 8.68
N GLN A 88 -13.69 5.04 8.81
CA GLN A 88 -12.33 4.68 9.25
C GLN A 88 -11.73 3.49 8.49
N ASN A 89 -12.13 3.30 7.23
CA ASN A 89 -11.66 2.17 6.43
C ASN A 89 -10.31 2.51 5.80
N THR A 90 -9.22 1.98 6.37
CA THR A 90 -7.84 2.26 5.92
C THR A 90 -7.56 1.74 4.51
N ILE A 91 -8.19 0.63 4.12
CA ILE A 91 -7.99 0.02 2.78
C ILE A 91 -8.57 0.93 1.71
N GLN A 92 -9.81 1.41 1.92
CA GLN A 92 -10.48 2.31 0.99
C GLN A 92 -9.76 3.67 0.89
N LEU A 93 -9.21 4.16 2.00
CA LEU A 93 -8.39 5.38 2.02
C LEU A 93 -7.09 5.20 1.21
N MET A 94 -6.44 4.04 1.32
CA MET A 94 -5.23 3.74 0.57
C MET A 94 -5.51 3.63 -0.94
N ALA A 95 -6.56 2.90 -1.31
CA ALA A 95 -6.99 2.76 -2.71
C ALA A 95 -7.30 4.14 -3.33
N HIS A 96 -7.98 5.00 -2.59
CA HIS A 96 -8.27 6.36 -3.02
C HIS A 96 -6.99 7.20 -3.21
N THR A 97 -6.03 7.09 -2.29
CA THR A 97 -4.73 7.79 -2.42
C THR A 97 -3.99 7.41 -3.70
N VAL A 98 -3.98 6.12 -4.07
CA VAL A 98 -3.36 5.65 -5.32
C VAL A 98 -4.12 6.19 -6.53
N PHE A 99 -5.44 6.14 -6.50
CA PHE A 99 -6.29 6.61 -7.59
C PHE A 99 -6.13 8.13 -7.83
N GLN A 100 -6.08 8.92 -6.76
CA GLN A 100 -5.83 10.35 -6.79
C GLN A 100 -4.48 10.70 -7.43
N PHE A 101 -3.45 9.89 -7.18
CA PHE A 101 -2.14 10.06 -7.81
C PHE A 101 -2.19 9.82 -9.34
N ILE A 102 -2.93 8.81 -9.78
CA ILE A 102 -3.14 8.54 -11.21
C ILE A 102 -3.90 9.70 -11.87
N CYS A 103 -4.95 10.22 -11.24
CA CYS A 103 -5.68 11.40 -11.73
C CYS A 103 -4.79 12.65 -11.82
N LEU A 104 -3.85 12.83 -10.88
CA LEU A 104 -2.88 13.92 -10.92
C LEU A 104 -1.96 13.79 -12.15
N LEU A 105 -1.49 12.58 -12.46
CA LEU A 105 -0.68 12.33 -13.66
C LEU A 105 -1.45 12.64 -14.94
N PHE A 106 -2.72 12.23 -15.05
CA PHE A 106 -3.55 12.57 -16.21
C PHE A 106 -3.77 14.08 -16.36
N SER A 107 -4.00 14.78 -15.25
CA SER A 107 -4.12 16.25 -15.26
C SER A 107 -2.84 16.92 -15.76
N LEU A 108 -1.67 16.37 -15.39
CA LEU A 108 -0.37 16.87 -15.87
C LEU A 108 -0.15 16.58 -17.36
N LEU A 109 -0.53 15.39 -17.85
CA LEU A 109 -0.44 15.04 -19.27
C LEU A 109 -1.30 15.97 -20.13
N GLN A 110 -2.55 16.21 -19.72
CA GLN A 110 -3.45 17.14 -20.41
C GLN A 110 -2.86 18.56 -20.46
N PHE A 111 -2.27 19.03 -19.36
CA PHE A 111 -1.63 20.33 -19.33
C PHE A 111 -0.43 20.46 -20.29
N VAL A 112 0.36 19.39 -20.45
CA VAL A 112 1.47 19.36 -21.42
C VAL A 112 0.94 19.45 -22.84
N GLU A 113 -0.14 18.73 -23.17
CA GLU A 113 -0.79 18.81 -24.48
C GLU A 113 -1.32 20.22 -24.76
N THR A 114 -1.99 20.87 -23.80
CA THR A 114 -2.47 22.26 -23.93
C THR A 114 -1.34 23.22 -24.21
N ARG A 115 -0.19 23.06 -23.54
CA ARG A 115 0.99 23.90 -23.78
C ARG A 115 1.59 23.71 -25.17
N LYS A 116 1.68 22.46 -25.63
CA LYS A 116 2.16 22.15 -26.97
C LYS A 116 1.28 22.81 -28.03
N TRP A 117 -0.04 22.70 -27.87
CA TRP A 117 -0.99 23.26 -28.83
C TRP A 117 -0.97 24.79 -28.86
N LYS A 118 -0.79 25.45 -27.71
CA LYS A 118 -0.60 26.91 -27.63
C LYS A 118 0.60 27.38 -28.45
N SER A 119 1.72 26.67 -28.39
CA SER A 119 2.92 27.03 -29.15
C SER A 119 2.72 26.91 -30.66
N GLU A 120 1.94 25.92 -31.10
CA GLU A 120 1.69 25.67 -32.51
C GLU A 120 0.72 26.72 -33.08
N VAL A 121 -0.35 27.05 -32.36
CA VAL A 121 -1.32 28.08 -32.77
C VAL A 121 -0.70 29.47 -32.79
N SER A 122 0.13 29.82 -31.80
CA SER A 122 0.83 31.11 -31.75
C SER A 122 1.83 31.31 -32.90
N SER A 123 2.22 30.26 -33.62
CA SER A 123 3.11 30.38 -34.78
C SER A 123 2.38 30.70 -36.08
N ILE A 124 1.04 30.53 -36.11
CA ILE A 124 0.23 30.62 -37.32
C ILE A 124 -0.48 31.97 -37.43
N ASP A 125 -0.97 32.52 -36.32
CA ASP A 125 -1.73 33.77 -36.33
C ASP A 125 -1.68 34.49 -34.96
N ASP A 126 -1.07 35.68 -34.94
CA ASP A 126 -0.98 36.53 -33.74
C ASP A 126 -2.29 37.29 -33.46
N THR A 127 -3.25 37.28 -34.40
CA THR A 127 -4.52 38.04 -34.26
C THR A 127 -5.65 37.25 -33.60
N ILE A 128 -5.46 35.96 -33.33
CA ILE A 128 -6.45 35.13 -32.63
C ILE A 128 -6.59 35.60 -31.18
N ASP A 129 -7.82 35.87 -30.76
CA ASP A 129 -8.18 36.32 -29.43
C ASP A 129 -7.66 35.36 -28.34
N GLN A 130 -6.56 35.72 -27.70
CA GLN A 130 -5.92 34.95 -26.62
C GLN A 130 -6.76 34.90 -25.33
N SER A 131 -7.84 35.67 -25.25
CA SER A 131 -8.68 35.76 -24.04
C SER A 131 -9.31 34.41 -23.68
N GLY A 132 -9.80 33.65 -24.67
CA GLY A 132 -10.43 32.34 -24.46
C GLY A 132 -9.44 31.26 -23.99
N PHE A 133 -8.24 31.24 -24.56
CA PHE A 133 -7.17 30.31 -24.14
C PHE A 133 -6.72 30.56 -22.72
N THR A 134 -6.64 31.83 -22.34
CA THR A 134 -6.23 32.23 -21.00
C THR A 134 -7.19 31.70 -19.94
N GLN A 135 -8.50 31.73 -20.20
CA GLN A 135 -9.50 31.15 -19.30
C GLN A 135 -9.35 29.64 -19.13
N ILE A 136 -9.14 28.90 -20.23
CA ILE A 136 -8.97 27.44 -20.19
C ILE A 136 -7.76 27.06 -19.33
N ILE A 137 -6.63 27.75 -19.52
CA ILE A 137 -5.40 27.52 -18.76
C ILE A 137 -5.62 27.78 -17.26
N TYR A 138 -6.39 28.80 -16.88
CA TYR A 138 -6.70 29.04 -15.47
C TYR A 138 -7.49 27.89 -14.82
N TYR A 139 -8.45 27.30 -15.53
CA TYR A 139 -9.19 26.13 -15.02
C TYR A 139 -8.29 24.89 -14.90
N GLU A 140 -7.41 24.63 -15.87
CA GLU A 140 -6.48 23.49 -15.84
C GLU A 140 -5.46 23.62 -14.69
N ILE A 141 -4.88 24.81 -14.51
CA ILE A 141 -3.97 25.08 -13.38
C ILE A 141 -4.71 24.96 -12.05
N GLY A 142 -5.91 25.54 -11.97
CA GLY A 142 -6.74 25.45 -10.76
C GLY A 142 -7.03 24.01 -10.37
N GLN A 143 -7.30 23.15 -11.35
CA GLN A 143 -7.51 21.73 -11.12
C GLN A 143 -6.26 21.03 -10.60
N ILE A 144 -5.09 21.22 -11.22
CA ILE A 144 -3.84 20.59 -10.76
C ILE A 144 -3.51 21.01 -9.32
N VAL A 145 -3.66 22.31 -9.00
CA VAL A 145 -3.40 22.84 -7.66
C VAL A 145 -4.36 22.24 -6.64
N TYR A 146 -5.66 22.17 -6.97
CA TYR A 146 -6.67 21.54 -6.10
C TYR A 146 -6.33 20.06 -5.83
N MET A 147 -5.96 19.30 -6.87
CA MET A 147 -5.57 17.89 -6.77
C MET A 147 -4.32 17.71 -5.90
N ALA A 148 -3.32 18.58 -6.06
CA ALA A 148 -2.09 18.53 -5.27
C ALA A 148 -2.37 18.77 -3.78
N ILE A 149 -3.14 19.81 -3.45
CA ILE A 149 -3.51 20.10 -2.05
C ILE A 149 -4.30 18.94 -1.45
N PHE A 150 -5.30 18.42 -2.17
CA PHE A 150 -6.10 17.30 -1.71
C PHE A 150 -5.27 16.02 -1.50
N THR A 151 -4.32 15.75 -2.40
CA THR A 151 -3.36 14.63 -2.26
C THR A 151 -2.50 14.78 -1.02
N LEU A 152 -1.99 15.99 -0.74
CA LEU A 152 -1.22 16.26 0.49
C LEU A 152 -2.06 16.03 1.75
N LEU A 153 -3.33 16.43 1.74
CA LEU A 153 -4.26 16.16 2.84
C LEU A 153 -4.49 14.66 3.05
N LEU A 154 -4.69 13.89 1.98
CA LEU A 154 -4.86 12.44 2.07
C LEU A 154 -3.60 11.75 2.59
N VAL A 155 -2.41 12.12 2.07
CA VAL A 155 -1.13 11.57 2.56
C VAL A 155 -0.92 11.90 4.04
N PHE A 156 -1.25 13.12 4.46
CA PHE A 156 -1.21 13.50 5.87
C PHE A 156 -2.16 12.67 6.74
N LEU A 157 -3.39 12.43 6.27
CA LEU A 157 -4.37 11.58 6.97
C LEU A 157 -3.91 10.12 7.04
N VAL A 158 -3.38 9.57 5.95
CA VAL A 158 -2.83 8.21 5.90
C VAL A 158 -1.68 8.07 6.89
N LYS A 159 -0.74 9.03 6.93
CA LYS A 159 0.36 9.03 7.91
C LYS A 159 -0.15 9.01 9.35
N ARG A 160 -1.17 9.83 9.66
CA ARG A 160 -1.78 9.89 11.00
C ARG A 160 -2.49 8.59 11.36
N LEU A 161 -3.25 8.00 10.43
CA LEU A 161 -3.97 6.73 10.62
C LEU A 161 -3.02 5.54 10.78
N LEU A 162 -1.99 5.44 9.92
CA LEU A 162 -0.99 4.38 10.01
C LEU A 162 -0.26 4.42 11.35
N GLY A 163 0.14 5.60 11.83
CA GLY A 163 0.77 5.76 13.14
C GLY A 163 -0.10 5.23 14.29
N GLN A 164 -1.41 5.46 14.25
CA GLN A 164 -2.33 4.90 15.25
C GLN A 164 -2.45 3.38 15.12
N SER A 165 -2.57 2.87 13.90
CA SER A 165 -2.71 1.43 13.65
C SER A 165 -1.48 0.62 14.09
N THR A 166 -0.27 1.15 13.88
CA THR A 166 0.98 0.47 14.27
C THR A 166 1.13 0.43 15.78
N ILE A 167 0.74 1.49 16.50
CA ILE A 167 0.75 1.52 17.97
C ILE A 167 -0.21 0.46 18.55
N VAL A 168 -1.41 0.35 17.99
CA VAL A 168 -2.41 -0.65 18.42
C VAL A 168 -1.90 -2.07 18.13
N LEU A 169 -1.37 -2.31 16.94
CA LEU A 169 -0.80 -3.61 16.57
C LEU A 169 0.39 -3.98 17.47
N ALA A 170 1.31 -3.04 17.72
CA ALA A 170 2.44 -3.24 18.61
C ALA A 170 1.97 -3.59 20.04
N SER A 171 0.96 -2.87 20.54
CA SER A 171 0.36 -3.15 21.86
C SER A 171 -0.27 -4.55 21.91
N PHE A 172 -0.96 -4.97 20.86
CA PHE A 172 -1.55 -6.30 20.76
C PHE A 172 -0.48 -7.40 20.71
N VAL A 173 0.56 -7.19 19.91
CA VAL A 173 1.71 -8.11 19.78
C VAL A 173 2.45 -8.23 21.11
N LEU A 174 2.73 -7.13 21.81
CA LEU A 174 3.34 -7.12 23.14
C LEU A 174 2.48 -7.84 24.18
N ARG A 175 1.15 -7.67 24.15
CA ARG A 175 0.22 -8.40 25.04
C ARG A 175 0.21 -9.90 24.79
N ASN A 176 0.32 -10.33 23.53
CA ASN A 176 0.39 -11.74 23.18
C ASN A 176 1.74 -12.36 23.59
N PHE A 177 2.86 -11.68 23.31
CA PHE A 177 4.18 -12.14 23.73
C PHE A 177 4.31 -12.22 25.26
N GLY A 178 3.69 -11.31 26.01
CA GLY A 178 3.68 -11.35 27.47
C GLY A 178 3.00 -12.59 28.07
N LYS A 179 2.14 -13.29 27.32
CA LYS A 179 1.51 -14.56 27.76
C LYS A 179 2.33 -15.79 27.35
N GLY A 180 2.95 -15.76 26.18
CA GLY A 180 3.74 -16.90 25.67
C GLY A 180 5.15 -17.01 26.25
N LEU A 181 5.81 -15.90 26.60
CA LEU A 181 7.22 -15.91 27.01
C LEU A 181 7.42 -16.25 28.51
N LYS A 182 6.44 -15.92 29.36
CA LYS A 182 6.49 -16.19 30.80
C LYS A 182 6.75 -17.66 31.16
N PRO A 183 6.06 -18.67 30.58
CA PRO A 183 6.33 -20.07 30.91
C PRO A 183 7.72 -20.54 30.49
N HIS A 184 8.31 -20.02 29.41
CA HIS A 184 9.66 -20.39 28.99
C HIS A 184 10.76 -19.78 29.87
N ILE A 185 10.62 -18.50 30.27
CA ILE A 185 11.55 -17.88 31.23
C ILE A 185 11.47 -18.59 32.59
N LYS A 186 10.26 -18.96 33.03
CA LYS A 186 10.08 -19.68 34.30
C LYS A 186 10.73 -21.06 34.29
N ARG A 187 10.64 -21.78 33.17
CA ARG A 187 11.29 -23.09 33.00
C ARG A 187 12.83 -23.02 32.99
N LEU A 188 13.38 -21.92 32.48
CA LEU A 188 14.83 -21.65 32.55
C LEU A 188 15.25 -21.31 33.99
N SER A 189 14.49 -20.46 34.68
CA SER A 189 14.75 -20.10 36.08
C SER A 189 14.66 -21.30 37.03
N ASP A 190 13.68 -22.19 36.86
CA ASP A 190 13.52 -23.39 37.71
C ASP A 190 14.66 -24.39 37.48
N LYS A 191 15.12 -24.55 36.23
CA LYS A 191 16.27 -25.42 35.93
C LYS A 191 17.52 -24.91 36.64
N ASP A 192 17.79 -23.61 36.55
CA ASP A 192 18.97 -23.01 37.18
C ASP A 192 18.94 -23.18 38.71
N HIS A 193 17.75 -23.02 39.30
CA HIS A 193 17.57 -23.23 40.73
C HIS A 193 17.75 -24.70 41.16
N SER A 194 17.28 -25.64 40.32
CA SER A 194 17.46 -27.08 40.54
C SER A 194 18.92 -27.51 40.43
N TYR A 195 19.65 -27.00 39.43
CA TYR A 195 21.10 -27.24 39.31
C TYR A 195 21.88 -26.69 40.51
N MET A 196 21.53 -25.49 40.99
CA MET A 196 22.17 -24.90 42.18
C MET A 196 21.90 -25.69 43.47
N MET A 197 20.68 -26.21 43.66
CA MET A 197 20.34 -27.05 44.83
C MET A 197 21.07 -28.40 44.80
N ASN A 198 21.10 -29.07 43.65
CA ASN A 198 21.80 -30.35 43.52
C ASN A 198 23.32 -30.17 43.75
N ARG A 199 23.89 -29.03 43.32
CA ARG A 199 25.30 -28.72 43.55
C ARG A 199 25.64 -28.50 45.03
N ARG A 200 24.72 -27.92 45.82
CA ARG A 200 24.89 -27.76 47.27
C ARG A 200 24.75 -29.08 48.02
N ALA A 201 23.82 -29.94 47.60
CA ALA A 201 23.67 -31.28 48.17
C ALA A 201 24.95 -32.12 47.97
N LEU A 202 25.49 -32.11 46.75
CA LEU A 202 26.75 -32.82 46.44
C LEU A 202 27.93 -32.26 47.26
N ALA A 203 28.03 -30.93 47.41
CA ALA A 203 29.10 -30.32 48.20
C ALA A 203 29.01 -30.69 49.70
N ASN A 204 27.80 -30.84 50.25
CA ASN A 204 27.61 -31.30 51.63
C ASN A 204 27.95 -32.78 51.79
N GLU A 205 27.62 -33.63 50.81
CA GLU A 205 28.03 -35.04 50.81
C GLU A 205 29.55 -35.20 50.74
N THR A 206 30.24 -34.38 49.95
CA THR A 206 31.71 -34.41 49.88
C THR A 206 32.37 -34.00 51.20
N TYR A 207 31.77 -33.09 51.99
CA TYR A 207 32.27 -32.77 53.32
C TYR A 207 31.96 -33.86 54.35
N ALA A 208 30.80 -34.50 54.27
CA ALA A 208 30.45 -35.63 55.16
C ALA A 208 31.23 -36.92 54.82
N SER A 209 31.62 -37.11 53.55
CA SER A 209 32.39 -38.27 53.09
C SER A 209 33.91 -38.13 53.27
N SER A 210 34.43 -36.93 53.56
CA SER A 210 35.88 -36.74 53.81
C SER A 210 36.34 -37.22 55.19
N ASP A 211 35.43 -37.52 56.13
CA ASP A 211 35.77 -38.12 57.43
C ASP A 211 35.83 -39.66 57.38
N SER A 212 35.63 -40.28 56.21
CA SER A 212 35.64 -41.74 56.03
C SER A 212 36.74 -42.24 55.08
N TRP A 213 37.76 -41.43 54.78
CA TRP A 213 38.97 -41.91 54.12
C TRP A 213 39.94 -42.50 55.15
N VAL A 214 39.52 -43.60 55.79
CA VAL A 214 40.46 -44.56 56.37
C VAL A 214 41.13 -45.26 55.19
N ILE A 215 42.45 -45.09 55.12
CA ILE A 215 43.31 -45.70 54.11
C ILE A 215 43.38 -47.19 54.42
N ASP A 216 42.49 -47.98 53.80
CA ASP A 216 42.74 -49.40 53.64
C ASP A 216 43.70 -49.56 52.46
N GLN A 217 44.99 -49.52 52.80
CA GLN A 217 46.00 -50.27 52.06
C GLN A 217 45.51 -51.71 52.03
N ASP A 218 45.16 -52.24 50.84
CA ASP A 218 45.70 -53.51 50.35
C ASP A 218 44.92 -54.04 49.13
N SER A 219 45.66 -54.83 48.34
CA SER A 219 45.23 -55.73 47.26
C SER A 219 44.93 -55.11 45.89
N ILE A 220 46.05 -54.93 45.18
CA ILE A 220 46.25 -55.37 43.79
C ILE A 220 45.23 -56.46 43.41
N ASP A 221 44.35 -56.15 42.45
CA ASP A 221 43.89 -57.18 41.54
C ASP A 221 43.74 -56.67 40.11
N SER A 222 44.06 -57.59 39.22
CA SER A 222 44.43 -57.39 37.84
C SER A 222 43.38 -57.99 36.93
N ARG A 223 43.26 -57.43 35.71
CA ARG A 223 42.42 -57.88 34.58
C ARG A 223 40.95 -57.45 34.73
N GLN A 224 40.23 -57.05 33.68
CA GLN A 224 40.28 -57.53 32.30
C GLN A 224 39.61 -56.50 31.38
N THR A 225 40.29 -56.11 30.31
CA THR A 225 39.76 -55.32 29.20
C THR A 225 38.72 -56.13 28.43
N LYS A 226 37.46 -55.68 28.43
CA LYS A 226 36.40 -56.24 27.58
C LYS A 226 36.01 -55.22 26.50
N ALA A 227 36.23 -55.60 25.26
CA ALA A 227 36.05 -54.81 24.05
C ALA A 227 34.56 -54.46 23.76
N PRO A 228 34.29 -53.38 23.01
CA PRO A 228 32.93 -52.95 22.67
C PRO A 228 32.32 -53.76 21.51
N PRO A 229 30.99 -54.03 21.53
CA PRO A 229 30.29 -54.67 20.43
C PRO A 229 29.98 -53.69 19.29
N SER A 230 30.20 -54.16 18.06
CA SER A 230 29.88 -53.53 16.78
C SER A 230 28.37 -53.39 16.57
N ILE A 231 27.91 -52.19 16.20
CA ILE A 231 26.53 -51.90 15.82
C ILE A 231 26.40 -51.93 14.29
N SER A 232 25.52 -52.79 13.78
CA SER A 232 25.10 -52.89 12.38
C SER A 232 24.03 -51.85 12.06
N PHE A 233 24.19 -51.14 10.94
CA PHE A 233 23.16 -50.28 10.35
C PHE A 233 22.16 -51.11 9.53
N HIS A 234 20.87 -50.86 9.75
CA HIS A 234 19.77 -51.28 8.89
C HIS A 234 18.89 -50.08 8.55
#